data_AF-A0A536CQQ6-F1
#
_entry.id   AF-A0A536CQQ6-F1
#
_cell.length_a   1.000
_cell.length_b   1.000
_cell.length_c   1.000
_cell.angle_alpha   90.00
_cell.angle_beta   90.00
_cell.angle_gamma   90.00
#
_symmetry.space_group_name_H-M   'P 1'
#
loop_
_entity.id
_entity.type
_entity.pdbx_description
1 polymer ?
#
loop_
_entity_poly.entity_id
_entity_poly.type
_entity_poly.pdbx_seq_one_letter_code
_entity_poly.pdbx_strand_id
1 'polypeptide(L)'
;MKRTIIAIVAAAGLMLGTAFSVSGLGQTQVTLNCSGGTSLTVVLDTGALTSLTQAVQALIDYPAGLSCTLLQVPAMRFGAVAMALSDGAFITGGGRIRGDCGGGATFWLNLAVNGHNQDGRLVGTVNGIVPDGQCVPAGSFKSVPICVAISGNRAYVTSRVAETTGSYFTQFGVVAGSYHRFSFDDNGNPGETSTLDLVNLQPAGDIADCADATNTGAPWAPLVNGNITIHQ
;
A
#
# COMPACT_ATOMS: atom_id res chain seq x y z
N MET A 1 -56.77 24.66 -44.16
CA MET A 1 -57.24 24.07 -42.89
C MET A 1 -56.10 23.23 -42.32
N LYS A 2 -55.66 23.51 -41.08
CA LYS A 2 -54.94 22.64 -40.11
C LYS A 2 -53.58 22.04 -40.54
N ARG A 3 -52.50 21.99 -39.76
CA ARG A 3 -52.05 22.50 -38.44
C ARG A 3 -50.53 22.23 -38.39
N THR A 4 -49.81 23.13 -37.72
CA THR A 4 -48.41 23.16 -37.32
C THR A 4 -47.88 21.88 -36.67
N ILE A 5 -46.62 21.46 -36.94
CA ILE A 5 -45.71 20.82 -35.97
C ILE A 5 -44.27 21.30 -36.23
N ILE A 6 -43.57 21.52 -35.13
CA ILE A 6 -42.41 22.36 -34.85
C ILE A 6 -41.08 21.63 -35.14
N ALA A 7 -40.08 22.42 -35.54
CA ALA A 7 -38.68 22.04 -35.77
C ALA A 7 -37.94 21.59 -34.49
N ILE A 8 -37.01 20.64 -34.63
CA ILE A 8 -35.90 20.47 -33.67
C ILE A 8 -34.59 20.70 -34.43
N VAL A 9 -33.84 21.65 -33.88
CA VAL A 9 -32.58 22.22 -34.36
C VAL A 9 -31.41 21.35 -33.89
N ALA A 10 -30.39 21.35 -34.75
CA ALA A 10 -29.01 20.86 -34.61
C ALA A 10 -28.48 20.58 -33.20
N ALA A 11 -27.92 19.38 -33.02
CA ALA A 11 -26.70 19.20 -32.24
C ALA A 11 -25.54 19.09 -33.23
N ALA A 12 -24.89 20.23 -33.45
CA ALA A 12 -23.62 20.34 -34.15
C ALA A 12 -22.55 19.53 -33.41
N GLY A 13 -21.59 19.03 -34.20
CA GLY A 13 -20.53 18.17 -33.72
C GLY A 13 -19.66 18.79 -32.64
N LEU A 14 -19.17 17.90 -31.78
CA LEU A 14 -17.92 18.08 -31.06
C LEU A 14 -17.14 16.76 -31.06
N MET A 15 -17.00 16.15 -32.24
CA MET A 15 -15.95 15.17 -32.52
C MET A 15 -14.68 15.96 -32.84
N LEU A 16 -14.06 16.58 -31.84
CA LEU A 16 -12.69 17.13 -31.88
C LEU A 16 -12.29 17.50 -30.43
N GLY A 17 -12.28 16.49 -29.56
CA GLY A 17 -11.41 16.52 -28.38
C GLY A 17 -10.03 16.11 -28.84
N THR A 18 -9.29 17.04 -29.43
CA THR A 18 -7.85 16.93 -29.62
C THR A 18 -7.25 16.48 -28.29
N ALA A 19 -6.85 15.20 -28.22
CA ALA A 19 -5.90 14.73 -27.23
C ALA A 19 -4.61 15.50 -27.49
N PHE A 20 -4.53 16.72 -26.98
CA PHE A 20 -3.25 17.35 -26.77
C PHE A 20 -2.55 16.46 -25.75
N SER A 21 -1.59 15.69 -26.23
CA SER A 21 -0.51 15.21 -25.38
C SER A 21 0.13 16.45 -24.77
N VAL A 22 -0.32 16.82 -23.57
CA VAL A 22 0.45 17.74 -22.74
C VAL A 22 1.71 16.95 -22.41
N SER A 23 2.76 17.24 -23.15
CA SER A 23 4.13 16.87 -22.81
C SER A 23 4.53 17.61 -21.53
N GLY A 24 3.91 17.26 -20.41
CA GLY A 24 4.48 17.44 -19.08
C GLY A 24 5.22 16.15 -18.79
N LEU A 25 6.53 16.13 -19.06
CA LEU A 25 7.35 14.93 -18.91
C LEU A 25 7.25 14.42 -17.46
N GLY A 26 6.53 13.29 -17.32
CA GLY A 26 6.77 12.26 -16.33
C GLY A 26 6.37 12.57 -14.90
N GLN A 27 5.35 13.39 -14.63
CA GLN A 27 4.79 13.53 -13.27
C GLN A 27 3.25 13.65 -13.30
N THR A 28 2.57 12.73 -12.62
CA THR A 28 1.11 12.60 -12.54
C THR A 28 0.66 12.80 -11.10
N GLN A 29 -0.30 13.70 -10.88
CA GLN A 29 -0.95 13.81 -9.57
C GLN A 29 -2.00 12.70 -9.43
N VAL A 30 -1.87 11.93 -8.35
CA VAL A 30 -2.81 10.86 -8.01
C VAL A 30 -3.29 11.01 -6.58
N THR A 31 -4.51 10.55 -6.35
CA THR A 31 -5.08 10.40 -5.00
C THR A 31 -5.28 8.92 -4.72
N LEU A 32 -4.60 8.42 -3.69
CA LEU A 32 -4.74 7.07 -3.16
C LEU A 32 -5.74 7.11 -2.00
N ASN A 33 -6.84 6.38 -2.12
CA ASN A 33 -7.83 6.22 -1.07
C ASN A 33 -7.82 4.78 -0.55
N CYS A 34 -7.65 4.58 0.75
CA CYS A 34 -7.65 3.26 1.35
C CYS A 34 -8.82 3.05 2.33
N SER A 35 -9.24 1.79 2.47
CA SER A 35 -10.22 1.34 3.45
C SER A 35 -9.76 1.74 4.86
N GLY A 36 -10.61 2.44 5.61
CA GLY A 36 -10.23 3.10 6.86
C GLY A 36 -10.31 4.64 6.80
N GLY A 37 -10.68 5.19 5.64
CA GLY A 37 -10.95 6.63 5.47
C GLY A 37 -9.68 7.47 5.25
N THR A 38 -8.56 6.82 4.95
CA THR A 38 -7.28 7.50 4.72
C THR A 38 -7.11 7.85 3.25
N SER A 39 -6.70 9.09 2.97
CA SER A 39 -6.48 9.59 1.61
C SER A 39 -5.10 10.25 1.53
N LEU A 40 -4.39 10.04 0.42
CA LEU A 40 -3.11 10.68 0.11
C LEU A 40 -3.14 11.22 -1.31
N THR A 41 -2.83 12.51 -1.49
CA THR A 41 -2.60 13.08 -2.83
C THR A 41 -1.11 13.31 -3.01
N VAL A 42 -0.53 12.71 -4.07
CA VAL A 42 0.90 12.75 -4.36
C VAL A 42 1.14 12.93 -5.85
N VAL A 43 2.28 13.54 -6.19
CA VAL A 43 2.74 13.66 -7.58
C VAL A 43 3.83 12.63 -7.81
N LEU A 44 3.61 11.73 -8.76
CA LEU A 44 4.49 10.58 -9.02
C LEU A 44 4.97 10.57 -10.46
N ASP A 45 6.20 10.11 -10.69
CA ASP A 45 6.64 9.80 -12.04
C ASP A 45 6.00 8.51 -12.59
N THR A 46 6.20 8.26 -13.88
CA THR A 46 5.59 7.10 -14.57
C THR A 46 6.00 5.77 -13.95
N GLY A 47 7.25 5.64 -13.49
CA GLY A 47 7.75 4.45 -12.83
C GLY A 47 7.10 4.27 -11.46
N ALA A 48 7.10 5.32 -10.64
CA ALA A 48 6.45 5.29 -9.32
C ALA A 48 4.93 5.08 -9.40
N LEU A 49 4.26 5.63 -10.42
CA LEU A 49 2.83 5.41 -10.67
C LEU A 49 2.54 3.96 -11.09
N THR A 50 3.41 3.37 -11.91
CA THR A 50 3.30 1.96 -12.30
C THR A 50 3.47 1.06 -11.09
N SER A 51 4.47 1.35 -10.25
CA SER A 51 4.69 0.70 -8.94
C SER A 51 3.43 0.72 -8.10
N LEU A 52 2.87 1.92 -7.90
CA LEU A 52 1.73 2.11 -7.02
C LEU A 52 0.47 1.41 -7.57
N THR A 53 0.31 1.36 -8.89
CA THR A 53 -0.79 0.64 -9.53
C THR A 53 -0.67 -0.88 -9.28
N GLN A 54 0.53 -1.44 -9.40
CA GLN A 54 0.78 -2.86 -9.11
C GLN A 54 0.58 -3.18 -7.63
N ALA A 55 1.03 -2.30 -6.73
CA ALA A 55 0.78 -2.39 -5.30
C ALA A 55 -0.73 -2.42 -4.99
N VAL A 56 -1.51 -1.55 -5.61
CA VAL A 56 -2.97 -1.53 -5.44
C VAL A 56 -3.64 -2.78 -6.00
N GLN A 57 -3.18 -3.31 -7.14
CA GLN A 57 -3.70 -4.57 -7.67
C GLN A 57 -3.40 -5.75 -6.75
N ALA A 58 -2.20 -5.81 -6.17
CA ALA A 58 -1.82 -6.87 -5.23
C ALA A 58 -2.69 -6.88 -3.96
N LEU A 59 -3.13 -5.71 -3.49
CA LEU A 59 -4.08 -5.59 -2.37
C LEU A 59 -5.46 -6.20 -2.69
N ILE A 60 -5.86 -6.20 -3.97
CA ILE A 60 -7.10 -6.81 -4.45
C ILE A 60 -6.94 -8.32 -4.58
N ASP A 61 -5.84 -8.76 -5.20
CA ASP A 61 -5.61 -10.16 -5.51
C ASP A 61 -5.27 -11.00 -4.26
N TYR A 62 -4.61 -10.38 -3.28
CA TYR A 62 -4.16 -11.01 -2.04
C TYR A 62 -4.66 -10.24 -0.83
N PRO A 63 -5.98 -10.24 -0.57
CA PRO A 63 -6.57 -9.39 0.45
C PRO A 63 -6.03 -9.77 1.84
N ALA A 64 -5.60 -8.74 2.56
CA ALA A 64 -5.25 -8.83 3.98
C ALA A 64 -6.02 -7.79 4.82
N GLY A 65 -7.28 -7.50 4.47
CA GLY A 65 -8.11 -6.55 5.22
C GLY A 65 -7.78 -5.07 4.98
N LEU A 66 -7.04 -4.78 3.91
CA LEU A 66 -6.78 -3.44 3.37
C LEU A 66 -7.15 -3.45 1.88
N SER A 67 -7.87 -2.43 1.43
CA SER A 67 -8.14 -2.19 0.00
C SER A 67 -7.85 -0.72 -0.28
N CYS A 68 -7.21 -0.43 -1.41
CA CYS A 68 -6.95 0.94 -1.85
C CYS A 68 -7.40 1.14 -3.29
N THR A 69 -7.64 2.40 -3.67
CA THR A 69 -8.03 2.81 -5.03
C THR A 69 -7.22 4.03 -5.45
N LEU A 70 -6.89 4.11 -6.73
CA LEU A 70 -6.17 5.23 -7.32
C LEU A 70 -7.11 6.07 -8.18
N LEU A 71 -7.15 7.37 -7.90
CA LEU A 71 -7.85 8.38 -8.70
C LEU A 71 -6.81 9.32 -9.31
N GLN A 72 -6.78 9.41 -10.63
CA GLN A 72 -5.96 10.41 -11.32
C GLN A 72 -6.70 11.76 -11.29
N VAL A 73 -6.03 12.81 -10.83
CA VAL A 73 -6.58 14.17 -10.78
C VAL A 73 -5.70 15.07 -11.66
N PRO A 74 -6.26 15.94 -12.51
CA PRO A 74 -5.47 16.93 -13.23
C PRO A 74 -4.69 17.81 -12.24
N ALA A 75 -3.36 17.81 -12.34
CA ALA A 75 -2.48 18.41 -11.34
C ALA A 75 -2.72 19.92 -11.18
N MET A 76 -3.16 20.36 -9.99
CA MET A 76 -3.05 21.75 -9.55
C MET A 76 -2.02 21.85 -8.42
N ARG A 77 -1.08 22.79 -8.57
CA ARG A 77 0.03 23.02 -7.62
C ARG A 77 -0.49 23.74 -6.37
N PHE A 78 -0.22 23.20 -5.19
CA PHE A 78 -0.43 23.88 -3.91
C PHE A 78 0.86 23.85 -3.08
N GLY A 79 1.14 24.96 -2.40
CA GLY A 79 2.38 25.23 -1.67
C GLY A 79 2.46 24.50 -0.32
N ALA A 80 3.69 24.12 0.04
CA ALA A 80 4.05 23.24 1.15
C ALA A 80 3.98 23.90 2.55
N VAL A 81 3.73 23.07 3.58
CA VAL A 81 4.01 23.33 5.01
C VAL A 81 4.51 22.05 5.69
N ALA A 82 5.29 22.16 6.77
CA ALA A 82 6.32 21.18 7.16
C ALA A 82 5.96 20.13 8.24
N MET A 83 6.50 18.91 8.04
CA MET A 83 7.02 17.84 8.94
C MET A 83 6.10 16.96 9.83
N ALA A 84 5.85 15.73 9.34
CA ALA A 84 5.90 14.41 10.01
C ALA A 84 5.81 13.35 8.88
N LEU A 85 6.87 12.59 8.51
CA LEU A 85 7.11 12.20 7.09
C LEU A 85 7.18 13.46 6.19
N SER A 86 8.03 13.49 5.15
CA SER A 86 7.93 14.58 4.16
C SER A 86 6.51 14.59 3.57
N ASP A 87 5.95 15.77 3.29
CA ASP A 87 4.69 15.86 2.54
C ASP A 87 4.85 15.04 1.24
N GLY A 88 4.02 14.01 1.08
CA GLY A 88 4.10 13.10 -0.07
C GLY A 88 4.94 11.83 0.12
N ALA A 89 5.56 11.61 1.29
CA ALA A 89 6.20 10.33 1.61
C ALA A 89 5.18 9.29 2.07
N PHE A 90 5.30 8.08 1.55
CA PHE A 90 4.41 6.99 1.87
C PHE A 90 5.06 5.62 1.66
N ILE A 91 4.43 4.63 2.27
CA ILE A 91 4.56 3.22 1.90
C ILE A 91 3.17 2.69 1.56
N THR A 92 3.02 1.97 0.46
CA THR A 92 1.80 1.25 0.13
C THR A 92 2.14 0.00 -0.65
N GLY A 93 1.54 -1.11 -0.30
CA GLY A 93 1.80 -2.35 -0.99
C GLY A 93 1.15 -3.57 -0.38
N GLY A 94 1.27 -4.66 -1.11
CA GLY A 94 0.76 -5.95 -0.68
C GLY A 94 1.27 -7.06 -1.57
N GLY A 95 1.01 -8.29 -1.15
CA GLY A 95 1.48 -9.48 -1.85
C GLY A 95 1.46 -10.69 -0.94
N ARG A 96 2.28 -11.68 -1.28
CA ARG A 96 2.39 -12.91 -0.51
C ARG A 96 3.82 -13.20 -0.07
N ILE A 97 3.93 -13.80 1.10
CA ILE A 97 5.16 -14.42 1.59
C ILE A 97 4.94 -15.93 1.60
N ARG A 98 5.96 -16.67 1.18
CA ARG A 98 5.98 -18.13 1.29
C ARG A 98 6.63 -18.55 2.60
N GLY A 99 5.87 -19.23 3.45
CA GLY A 99 6.38 -19.86 4.66
C GLY A 99 6.56 -21.37 4.49
N ASP A 100 7.34 -21.97 5.38
CA ASP A 100 7.60 -23.41 5.41
C ASP A 100 6.70 -24.11 6.44
N CYS A 101 6.11 -25.23 6.05
CA CYS A 101 5.37 -26.11 6.95
C CYS A 101 6.22 -27.26 7.49
N GLY A 102 7.47 -27.39 7.02
CA GLY A 102 8.29 -28.57 7.21
C GLY A 102 7.95 -29.68 6.21
N GLY A 103 8.85 -30.66 6.08
CA GLY A 103 8.65 -31.81 5.18
C GLY A 103 8.54 -31.45 3.69
N GLY A 104 8.96 -30.25 3.29
CA GLY A 104 8.89 -29.74 1.91
C GLY A 104 7.54 -29.11 1.53
N ALA A 105 6.58 -29.03 2.47
CA ALA A 105 5.32 -28.33 2.25
C ALA A 105 5.46 -26.84 2.56
N THR A 106 4.71 -25.99 1.85
CA THR A 106 4.74 -24.54 2.04
C THR A 106 3.33 -24.00 2.22
N PHE A 107 3.23 -22.85 2.89
CA PHE A 107 2.00 -22.09 3.01
C PHE A 107 2.23 -20.63 2.58
N TRP A 108 1.12 -19.93 2.41
CA TRP A 108 1.06 -18.54 2.01
C TRP A 108 0.54 -17.66 3.13
N LEU A 109 1.21 -16.54 3.31
CA LEU A 109 0.77 -15.41 4.11
C LEU A 109 0.54 -14.23 3.16
N ASN A 110 -0.67 -13.68 3.15
CA ASN A 110 -0.97 -12.44 2.45
C ASN A 110 -0.63 -11.26 3.39
N LEU A 111 0.06 -10.26 2.86
CA LEU A 111 0.46 -9.07 3.58
C LEU A 111 -0.09 -7.82 2.88
N ALA A 112 -0.50 -6.84 3.65
CA ALA A 112 -0.88 -5.52 3.16
C ALA A 112 -0.36 -4.43 4.08
N VAL A 113 0.11 -3.33 3.48
CA VAL A 113 0.60 -2.15 4.19
C VAL A 113 0.13 -0.89 3.47
N ASN A 114 -0.30 0.10 4.26
CA ASN A 114 -0.28 1.50 3.86
C ASN A 114 0.16 2.35 5.05
N GLY A 115 0.88 3.43 4.77
CA GLY A 115 1.30 4.38 5.79
C GLY A 115 1.74 5.69 5.15
N HIS A 116 1.12 6.80 5.58
CA HIS A 116 1.46 8.14 5.12
C HIS A 116 1.05 9.19 6.14
N ASN A 117 1.55 10.41 5.97
CA ASN A 117 1.08 11.55 6.74
C ASN A 117 -0.19 12.13 6.12
N GLN A 118 -1.23 12.24 6.93
CA GLN A 118 -2.44 12.96 6.62
C GLN A 118 -2.67 14.03 7.71
N ASP A 119 -2.59 15.30 7.32
CA ASP A 119 -2.84 16.46 8.19
C ASP A 119 -1.94 16.50 9.45
N GLY A 120 -0.66 16.17 9.29
CA GLY A 120 0.32 16.13 10.39
C GLY A 120 0.24 14.88 11.26
N ARG A 121 -0.59 13.90 10.89
CA ARG A 121 -0.78 12.64 11.61
C ARG A 121 -0.44 11.46 10.71
N LEU A 122 0.34 10.52 11.25
CA LEU A 122 0.49 9.21 10.63
C LEU A 122 -0.86 8.47 10.61
N VAL A 123 -1.25 8.04 9.42
CA VAL A 123 -2.41 7.16 9.20
C VAL A 123 -1.99 5.96 8.36
N GLY A 124 -2.67 4.83 8.53
CA GLY A 124 -2.36 3.63 7.78
C GLY A 124 -2.75 2.33 8.50
N THR A 125 -2.38 1.22 7.89
CA THR A 125 -2.54 -0.13 8.44
C THR A 125 -1.38 -1.02 8.01
N VAL A 126 -1.06 -2.02 8.83
CA VAL A 126 -0.26 -3.17 8.41
C VAL A 126 -1.00 -4.42 8.85
N ASN A 127 -1.35 -5.28 7.91
CA ASN A 127 -2.21 -6.41 8.19
C ASN A 127 -1.64 -7.67 7.53
N GLY A 128 -1.88 -8.82 8.17
CA GLY A 128 -1.47 -10.12 7.66
C GLY A 128 -2.58 -11.14 7.79
N ILE A 129 -2.70 -12.02 6.79
CA ILE A 129 -3.64 -13.13 6.78
C ILE A 129 -2.91 -14.40 6.34
N VAL A 130 -3.05 -15.48 7.10
CA VAL A 130 -2.81 -16.84 6.63
C VAL A 130 -4.17 -17.45 6.31
N PRO A 131 -4.51 -17.66 5.02
CA PRO A 131 -5.75 -18.29 4.61
C PRO A 131 -5.91 -19.69 5.20
N ASP A 132 -7.17 -20.09 5.38
CA ASP A 132 -7.54 -21.44 5.80
C ASP A 132 -7.25 -22.50 4.73
N GLY A 133 -7.24 -23.77 5.12
CA GLY A 133 -7.00 -24.91 4.23
C GLY A 133 -5.54 -25.12 3.84
N GLN A 134 -4.60 -24.54 4.58
CA GLN A 134 -3.16 -24.71 4.39
C GLN A 134 -2.56 -25.67 5.44
N CYS A 135 -1.28 -25.97 5.34
CA CYS A 135 -0.58 -26.87 6.28
C CYS A 135 -0.25 -26.25 7.64
N VAL A 136 -0.69 -25.01 7.89
CA VAL A 136 -0.63 -24.33 9.19
C VAL A 136 -2.04 -23.83 9.54
N PRO A 137 -2.34 -23.58 10.83
CA PRO A 137 -3.62 -22.98 11.20
C PRO A 137 -3.87 -21.67 10.45
N ALA A 138 -5.15 -21.36 10.20
CA ALA A 138 -5.53 -20.04 9.71
C ALA A 138 -5.32 -18.97 10.80
N GLY A 139 -5.17 -17.72 10.36
CA GLY A 139 -5.21 -16.58 11.27
C GLY A 139 -5.07 -15.25 10.56
N SER A 140 -5.41 -14.17 11.25
CA SER A 140 -5.17 -12.82 10.77
C SER A 140 -4.78 -11.88 11.90
N PHE A 141 -4.11 -10.79 11.55
CA PHE A 141 -4.01 -9.61 12.41
C PHE A 141 -4.31 -8.35 11.61
N LYS A 142 -4.90 -7.37 12.30
CA LYS A 142 -4.95 -5.98 11.84
C LYS A 142 -4.17 -5.10 12.79
N SER A 143 -3.41 -4.15 12.26
CA SER A 143 -2.62 -3.24 13.10
C SER A 143 -2.58 -1.84 12.54
N VAL A 144 -2.34 -0.87 13.41
CA VAL A 144 -2.24 0.55 13.07
C VAL A 144 -0.80 1.01 13.32
N PRO A 145 -0.09 1.52 12.30
CA PRO A 145 1.22 2.14 12.46
C PRO A 145 1.19 3.24 13.51
N ILE A 146 2.16 3.21 14.42
CA ILE A 146 2.42 4.30 15.36
C ILE A 146 3.63 5.15 14.92
N CYS A 147 4.49 4.59 14.07
CA CYS A 147 5.50 5.33 13.33
C CYS A 147 5.97 4.58 12.08
N VAL A 148 6.45 5.37 11.13
CA VAL A 148 7.07 4.92 9.88
C VAL A 148 8.35 5.73 9.68
N ALA A 149 9.47 5.04 9.45
CA ALA A 149 10.75 5.66 9.11
C ALA A 149 11.16 5.20 7.70
N ILE A 150 11.36 6.14 6.79
CA ILE A 150 11.77 5.87 5.40
C ILE A 150 13.20 6.38 5.19
N SER A 151 14.02 5.57 4.55
CA SER A 151 15.39 5.90 4.15
C SER A 151 15.67 5.32 2.77
N GLY A 152 15.57 6.14 1.74
CA GLY A 152 15.71 5.68 0.36
C GLY A 152 14.58 4.71 0.00
N ASN A 153 14.94 3.51 -0.45
CA ASN A 153 14.00 2.47 -0.83
C ASN A 153 13.60 1.54 0.32
N ARG A 154 14.00 1.85 1.55
CA ARG A 154 13.69 1.05 2.74
C ARG A 154 12.75 1.78 3.68
N ALA A 155 11.78 1.06 4.22
CA ALA A 155 10.89 1.55 5.26
C ALA A 155 10.91 0.64 6.49
N TYR A 156 10.84 1.24 7.68
CA TYR A 156 10.63 0.56 8.94
C TYR A 156 9.30 1.03 9.55
N VAL A 157 8.51 0.10 10.08
CA VAL A 157 7.19 0.41 10.65
C VAL A 157 7.06 -0.27 12.01
N THR A 158 6.71 0.50 13.04
CA THR A 158 6.16 -0.08 14.27
C THR A 158 4.65 0.12 14.23
N SER A 159 3.89 -0.96 14.39
CA SER A 159 2.44 -0.91 14.46
C SER A 159 1.92 -1.57 15.73
N ARG A 160 0.78 -1.08 16.21
CA ARG A 160 0.05 -1.66 17.33
C ARG A 160 -1.06 -2.56 16.79
N VAL A 161 -1.04 -3.83 17.21
CA VAL A 161 -2.03 -4.83 16.82
C VAL A 161 -3.38 -4.46 17.44
N ALA A 162 -4.38 -4.24 16.59
CA ALA A 162 -5.74 -3.89 17.00
C ALA A 162 -6.60 -5.14 17.20
N GLU A 163 -6.52 -6.08 16.27
CA GLU A 163 -7.36 -7.27 16.23
C GLU A 163 -6.53 -8.47 15.77
N THR A 164 -6.85 -9.66 16.29
CA THR A 164 -6.29 -10.94 15.84
C THR A 164 -7.37 -12.00 15.76
N THR A 165 -7.30 -12.86 14.75
CA THR A 165 -8.17 -14.03 14.61
C THR A 165 -7.35 -15.29 14.33
N GLY A 166 -7.93 -16.47 14.61
CA GLY A 166 -7.23 -17.75 14.48
C GLY A 166 -6.03 -17.86 15.42
N SER A 167 -5.22 -18.90 15.23
CA SER A 167 -4.09 -19.21 16.13
C SER A 167 -2.71 -18.99 15.50
N TYR A 168 -2.65 -18.80 14.17
CA TYR A 168 -1.37 -18.70 13.47
C TYR A 168 -0.48 -17.57 13.99
N PHE A 169 -1.03 -16.38 14.20
CA PHE A 169 -0.25 -15.21 14.62
C PHE A 169 -0.07 -15.15 16.14
N THR A 170 -1.08 -15.58 16.89
CA THR A 170 -1.07 -15.52 18.35
C THR A 170 -0.02 -16.44 18.96
N GLN A 171 0.29 -17.58 18.33
CA GLN A 171 1.39 -18.45 18.77
C GLN A 171 2.77 -17.79 18.67
N PHE A 172 2.90 -16.71 17.89
CA PHE A 172 4.13 -15.91 17.77
C PHE A 172 4.07 -14.60 18.59
N GLY A 173 3.09 -14.42 19.48
CA GLY A 173 2.97 -13.23 20.32
C GLY A 173 2.39 -12.00 19.61
N VAL A 174 1.86 -12.17 18.39
CA VAL A 174 1.08 -11.12 17.71
C VAL A 174 -0.35 -11.24 18.23
N VAL A 175 -0.71 -10.37 19.18
CA VAL A 175 -1.99 -10.36 19.91
C VAL A 175 -2.48 -8.93 20.04
N ALA A 176 -3.79 -8.73 20.20
CA ALA A 176 -4.35 -7.39 20.37
C ALA A 176 -3.66 -6.64 21.54
N GLY A 177 -3.26 -5.39 21.27
CA GLY A 177 -2.53 -4.55 22.20
C GLY A 177 -1.00 -4.62 22.08
N SER A 178 -0.44 -5.70 21.52
CA SER A 178 1.00 -5.84 21.32
C SER A 178 1.50 -5.02 20.12
N TYR A 179 2.80 -4.84 20.04
CA TYR A 179 3.50 -4.16 18.96
C TYR A 179 4.18 -5.18 18.04
N HIS A 180 4.20 -4.83 16.76
CA HIS A 180 4.85 -5.60 15.71
C HIS A 180 5.70 -4.63 14.89
N ARG A 181 6.96 -4.99 14.64
CA ARG A 181 7.87 -4.26 13.79
C ARG A 181 7.97 -4.90 12.41
N PHE A 182 8.08 -4.06 11.41
CA PHE A 182 8.24 -4.45 10.02
C PHE A 182 9.39 -3.67 9.42
N SER A 183 10.09 -4.31 8.47
CA SER A 183 11.00 -3.62 7.57
C SER A 183 10.69 -4.06 6.15
N PHE A 184 10.73 -3.13 5.20
CA PHE A 184 10.41 -3.34 3.80
C PHE A 184 11.51 -2.79 2.91
N ASP A 185 11.85 -3.52 1.86
CA ASP A 185 12.63 -3.01 0.72
C ASP A 185 11.73 -2.94 -0.51
N ASP A 186 11.66 -1.75 -1.11
CA ASP A 186 11.16 -1.53 -2.48
C ASP A 186 12.35 -1.71 -3.42
N ASN A 187 12.41 -2.85 -4.10
CA ASN A 187 13.48 -3.17 -5.05
C ASN A 187 13.13 -2.76 -6.48
N GLY A 188 12.07 -1.99 -6.65
CA GLY A 188 11.57 -1.48 -7.91
C GLY A 188 10.44 -2.33 -8.49
N ASN A 189 9.89 -1.85 -9.60
CA ASN A 189 8.71 -2.45 -10.22
C ASN A 189 8.93 -3.90 -10.68
N PRO A 190 8.07 -4.86 -10.32
CA PRO A 190 8.10 -6.24 -10.81
C PRO A 190 8.09 -6.38 -12.34
N GLY A 191 7.60 -5.36 -13.07
CA GLY A 191 7.64 -5.30 -14.53
C GLY A 191 8.99 -4.84 -15.12
N GLU A 192 9.88 -4.30 -14.30
CA GLU A 192 11.15 -3.69 -14.71
C GLU A 192 12.37 -4.40 -14.11
N THR A 193 12.19 -5.08 -12.98
CA THR A 193 13.25 -5.83 -12.27
C THR A 193 12.80 -7.25 -11.92
N SER A 194 13.74 -8.18 -11.90
CA SER A 194 13.54 -9.54 -11.37
C SER A 194 13.78 -9.63 -9.86
N THR A 195 14.31 -8.56 -9.24
CA THR A 195 14.53 -8.50 -7.80
C THR A 195 13.22 -8.19 -7.12
N LEU A 196 12.73 -9.14 -6.33
CA LEU A 196 11.50 -8.99 -5.57
C LEU A 196 11.70 -8.02 -4.40
N ASP A 197 10.63 -7.34 -4.02
CA ASP A 197 10.56 -6.65 -2.73
C ASP A 197 10.77 -7.62 -1.59
N LEU A 198 11.37 -7.12 -0.51
CA LEU A 198 11.64 -7.92 0.67
C LEU A 198 10.88 -7.36 1.87
N VAL A 199 10.52 -8.25 2.79
CA VAL A 199 9.88 -7.89 4.04
C VAL A 199 10.46 -8.69 5.22
N ASN A 200 10.39 -8.11 6.40
CA ASN A 200 10.56 -8.81 7.67
C ASN A 200 9.38 -8.48 8.59
N LEU A 201 8.99 -9.47 9.39
CA LEU A 201 7.92 -9.39 10.39
C LEU A 201 8.52 -9.81 11.73
N GLN A 202 8.58 -8.89 12.69
CA GLN A 202 9.22 -9.10 13.98
C GLN A 202 8.30 -8.68 15.14
N PRO A 203 7.72 -9.64 15.88
CA PRO A 203 6.97 -9.34 17.10
C PRO A 203 7.82 -8.51 18.08
N ALA A 204 7.25 -7.46 18.65
CA ALA A 204 7.92 -6.54 19.57
C ALA A 204 7.30 -6.51 20.98
N GLY A 205 6.25 -7.31 21.23
CA GLY A 205 5.62 -7.39 22.55
C GLY A 205 5.08 -6.03 22.98
N ASP A 206 5.54 -5.52 24.11
CA ASP A 206 5.09 -4.22 24.67
C ASP A 206 5.99 -3.04 24.27
N ILE A 207 6.97 -3.26 23.37
CA ILE A 207 7.95 -2.25 22.99
C ILE A 207 7.41 -1.38 21.84
N ALA A 208 7.03 -0.14 22.18
CA ALA A 208 6.44 0.82 21.25
C ALA A 208 7.46 1.67 20.47
N ASP A 209 8.76 1.53 20.73
CA ASP A 209 9.78 2.36 20.06
C ASP A 209 9.73 2.18 18.55
N CYS A 210 10.03 3.27 17.85
CA CYS A 210 10.01 3.29 16.40
C CYS A 210 11.06 2.37 15.81
N ALA A 211 10.60 1.56 14.86
CA ALA A 211 11.42 0.62 14.13
C ALA A 211 12.49 1.37 13.34
N ASP A 212 13.72 0.87 13.41
CA ASP A 212 14.86 1.33 12.64
C ASP A 212 15.84 0.17 12.38
N ALA A 213 16.96 0.48 11.72
CA ALA A 213 17.99 -0.49 11.38
C ALA A 213 18.70 -1.15 12.59
N THR A 214 18.58 -0.56 13.78
CA THR A 214 19.25 -1.03 15.01
C THR A 214 18.37 -1.95 15.84
N ASN A 215 17.04 -1.82 15.73
CA ASN A 215 16.09 -2.51 16.58
C ASN A 215 15.09 -3.41 15.81
N THR A 216 15.21 -3.46 14.48
CA THR A 216 14.42 -4.31 13.58
C THR A 216 15.34 -5.03 12.61
N GLY A 217 15.20 -6.35 12.49
CA GLY A 217 16.01 -7.15 11.56
C GLY A 217 15.78 -6.72 10.11
N ALA A 218 16.79 -6.88 9.26
CA ALA A 218 16.70 -6.52 7.85
C ALA A 218 15.60 -7.33 7.11
N PRO A 219 14.98 -6.77 6.05
CA PRO A 219 14.10 -7.50 5.15
C PRO A 219 14.79 -8.74 4.57
N TRP A 220 14.09 -9.88 4.57
CA TRP A 220 14.66 -11.15 4.09
C TRP A 220 13.67 -12.02 3.34
N ALA A 221 12.37 -11.90 3.65
CA ALA A 221 11.33 -12.71 3.04
C ALA A 221 10.92 -12.07 1.70
N PRO A 222 11.05 -12.79 0.56
CA PRO A 222 10.60 -12.26 -0.72
C PRO A 222 9.08 -12.10 -0.74
N LEU A 223 8.63 -10.92 -1.13
CA LEU A 223 7.24 -10.65 -1.44
C LEU A 223 6.97 -11.07 -2.89
N VAL A 224 6.21 -12.15 -3.05
CA VAL A 224 5.83 -12.67 -4.37
C VAL A 224 4.42 -12.25 -4.73
N ASN A 225 4.17 -12.19 -6.04
CA ASN A 225 2.88 -11.78 -6.61
C ASN A 225 2.37 -10.46 -5.98
N GLY A 226 3.28 -9.52 -5.79
CA GLY A 226 3.02 -8.31 -5.04
C GLY A 226 4.01 -7.22 -5.38
N ASN A 227 3.78 -6.06 -4.79
CA ASN A 227 4.65 -4.91 -4.88
C ASN A 227 4.50 -4.04 -3.62
N ILE A 228 5.60 -3.48 -3.15
CA ILE A 228 5.70 -2.42 -2.16
C ILE A 228 6.23 -1.20 -2.86
N THR A 229 5.47 -0.11 -2.82
CA THR A 229 5.94 1.20 -3.28
C THR A 229 6.30 2.05 -2.07
N ILE A 230 7.56 2.47 -2.02
CA ILE A 230 8.08 3.44 -1.04
C ILE A 230 8.44 4.72 -1.78
N HIS A 231 7.92 5.84 -1.28
CA HIS A 231 8.18 7.16 -1.84
C HIS A 231 8.54 8.13 -0.72
N GLN A 232 9.46 9.07 -1.00
CA GLN A 232 9.94 10.08 -0.05
C GLN A 232 9.90 11.49 -0.62
#